data_AF-A0A1Y4GMS6-F1
#
_entry.id   AF-A0A1Y4GMS6-F1
#
_cell.length_a   1.000
_cell.length_b   1.000
_cell.length_c   1.000
_cell.angle_alpha   90.00
_cell.angle_beta   90.00
_cell.angle_gamma   90.00
#
_symmetry.space_group_name_H-M   'P 1'
#
loop_
_entity.id
_entity.type
_entity.pdbx_description
1 polymer ?
#
loop_
_entity_poly.entity_id
_entity_poly.type
_entity_poly.pdbx_seq_one_letter_code
_entity_poly.pdbx_strand_id
1 'polypeptide(L)'
;MKTIEWEAPALAALAASHWLVAYERDETPRKRVRHEAEIEFDGVAYMLMCEIGLTEREHRAVSMICGIEPQYTDMPVRVTGNMGKAVGEILPVLNNFLSSYGVVYV
;
A
#
# COMPACT_ATOMS: atom_id res chain seq x y z
N MET A 1 8.05 27.88 -4.56
CA MET A 1 7.08 26.83 -4.21
C MET A 1 7.86 25.72 -3.53
N LYS A 2 7.47 25.31 -2.32
CA LYS A 2 8.18 24.24 -1.59
C LYS A 2 7.67 22.90 -2.14
N THR A 3 8.59 22.05 -2.61
CA THR A 3 8.27 20.68 -3.06
C THR A 3 8.27 19.77 -1.84
N ILE A 4 7.29 18.89 -1.71
CA ILE A 4 7.27 17.87 -0.67
C ILE A 4 7.98 16.63 -1.22
N GLU A 5 9.01 16.16 -0.51
CA GLU A 5 9.80 15.00 -0.93
C GLU A 5 9.40 13.78 -0.10
N TRP A 6 9.12 12.69 -0.80
CA TRP A 6 8.74 11.41 -0.21
C TRP A 6 9.68 10.31 -0.67
N GLU A 7 10.21 9.54 0.27
CA GLU A 7 10.96 8.35 -0.08
C GLU A 7 10.02 7.22 -0.50
N ALA A 8 10.32 6.57 -1.63
CA ALA A 8 9.53 5.46 -2.14
C ALA A 8 9.32 4.31 -1.13
N PRO A 9 10.30 3.91 -0.30
CA PRO A 9 10.10 2.94 0.78
C PRO A 9 9.05 3.37 1.81
N ALA A 10 9.08 4.63 2.26
CA ALA A 10 8.10 5.15 3.22
C ALA A 10 6.68 5.13 2.64
N LEU A 11 6.53 5.51 1.37
CA LEU A 11 5.25 5.46 0.65
C LEU A 11 4.69 4.05 0.54
N ALA A 12 5.51 3.10 0.10
CA ALA A 12 5.10 1.72 -0.04
C ALA A 12 4.74 1.11 1.32
N ALA A 13 5.48 1.44 2.39
CA ALA A 13 5.24 0.91 3.73
C ALA A 13 3.91 1.42 4.31
N LEU A 14 3.62 2.70 4.06
CA LEU A 14 2.39 3.35 4.48
C LEU A 14 1.18 2.78 3.72
N ALA A 15 1.28 2.60 2.40
CA ALA A 15 0.22 1.94 1.63
C ALA A 15 -0.03 0.51 2.11
N ALA A 16 1.04 -0.25 2.38
CA ALA A 16 0.96 -1.62 2.89
C ALA A 16 0.34 -1.70 4.29
N SER A 17 0.71 -0.81 5.22
CA SER A 17 0.15 -0.82 6.59
C SER A 17 -1.35 -0.52 6.60
N HIS A 18 -1.79 0.45 5.80
CA HIS A 18 -3.21 0.77 5.65
C HIS A 18 -3.99 -0.41 5.05
N TRP A 19 -3.42 -1.10 4.06
CA TRP A 19 -4.03 -2.32 3.54
C TRP A 19 -4.13 -3.43 4.59
N LEU A 20 -3.09 -3.67 5.38
CA LEU A 20 -3.10 -4.68 6.44
C LEU A 20 -4.23 -4.44 7.43
N VAL A 21 -4.39 -3.19 7.88
CA VAL A 21 -5.49 -2.79 8.79
C VAL A 21 -6.86 -3.02 8.15
N ALA A 22 -7.01 -2.75 6.85
CA ALA A 22 -8.24 -3.00 6.13
C ALA A 22 -8.53 -4.50 5.98
N TYR A 23 -7.49 -5.31 5.72
CA TYR A 23 -7.58 -6.76 5.61
C TYR A 23 -8.02 -7.41 6.93
N GLU A 24 -7.45 -7.01 8.06
CA GLU A 24 -7.86 -7.54 9.38
C GLU A 24 -9.32 -7.25 9.73
N ARG A 25 -9.90 -6.20 9.13
CA ARG A 25 -11.31 -5.82 9.35
C ARG A 25 -12.27 -6.52 8.40
N ASP A 26 -11.79 -7.19 7.35
CA ASP A 26 -12.64 -7.88 6.37
C ASP A 26 -12.87 -9.33 6.81
N GLU A 27 -14.10 -9.65 7.22
CA GLU A 27 -14.51 -11.01 7.59
C GLU A 27 -14.55 -11.97 6.39
N THR A 28 -14.48 -11.45 5.16
CA THR A 28 -14.56 -12.21 3.91
C THR A 28 -13.53 -11.73 2.89
N PRO A 29 -12.26 -12.18 2.97
CA PRO A 29 -11.19 -11.64 2.12
C PRO A 29 -11.53 -11.77 0.64
N ARG A 30 -11.74 -10.63 -0.02
CA ARG A 30 -12.18 -10.54 -1.42
C ARG A 30 -11.02 -10.88 -2.38
N LYS A 31 -11.36 -11.36 -3.59
CA LYS A 31 -10.43 -11.56 -4.73
C LYS A 31 -9.52 -10.36 -5.03
N ARG A 32 -10.00 -9.16 -4.71
CA ARG A 32 -9.27 -7.91 -4.89
C ARG A 32 -9.67 -7.00 -3.75
N VAL A 33 -8.70 -6.66 -2.91
CA VAL A 33 -8.88 -5.73 -1.81
C VAL A 33 -8.21 -4.45 -2.23
N ARG A 34 -9.04 -3.45 -2.57
CA ARG A 34 -8.59 -2.07 -2.77
C ARG A 34 -8.94 -1.31 -1.51
N HIS A 35 -7.92 -0.74 -0.90
CA HIS A 35 -8.08 0.14 0.24
C HIS A 35 -7.61 1.54 -0.16
N GLU A 36 -8.50 2.50 0.09
CA GLU A 36 -8.23 3.91 -0.08
C GLU A 36 -8.31 4.56 1.29
N ALA A 37 -7.31 5.36 1.62
CA ALA A 37 -7.28 6.08 2.88
C ALA A 37 -6.83 7.52 2.65
N GLU A 38 -7.66 8.46 3.10
CA GLU A 38 -7.23 9.84 3.26
C GLU A 38 -6.33 9.95 4.48
N ILE A 39 -5.17 10.56 4.28
CA ILE A 39 -4.24 10.90 5.36
C ILE A 39 -3.84 12.36 5.24
N GLU A 40 -3.51 12.98 6.36
CA GLU A 40 -2.89 14.30 6.38
C GLU A 40 -1.44 14.16 6.84
N PHE A 41 -0.51 14.74 6.09
CA PHE A 41 0.90 14.79 6.48
C PHE A 41 1.51 16.13 6.08
N ASP A 42 2.26 16.75 7.00
CA ASP A 42 2.81 18.11 6.83
C ASP A 42 1.77 19.15 6.37
N GLY A 43 0.52 19.01 6.84
CA GLY A 43 -0.60 19.90 6.50
C GLY A 43 -1.15 19.71 5.09
N VAL A 44 -0.84 18.58 4.44
CA VAL A 44 -1.34 18.23 3.11
C VAL A 44 -2.11 16.92 3.16
N ALA A 45 -3.30 16.92 2.54
CA ALA A 45 -4.10 15.72 2.39
C ALA A 45 -3.58 14.84 1.23
N TYR A 46 -3.55 13.54 1.43
CA TYR A 46 -3.19 12.56 0.42
C TYR A 46 -4.21 11.43 0.41
N MET A 47 -4.49 10.91 -0.78
CA MET A 47 -5.16 9.64 -0.95
C MET A 47 -4.11 8.56 -1.10
N LEU A 48 -4.03 7.68 -0.13
CA LEU A 48 -3.29 6.44 -0.25
C LEU A 48 -4.18 5.40 -0.91
N MET A 49 -3.58 4.68 -1.84
CA MET A 49 -4.24 3.62 -2.60
C MET A 49 -3.38 2.37 -2.50
N CYS A 50 -3.94 1.30 -1.96
CA CYS A 50 -3.31 -0.01 -2.00
C CYS A 50 -4.29 -1.04 -2.52
N GLU A 51 -3.92 -1.74 -3.59
CA GLU A 51 -4.70 -2.83 -4.15
C GLU A 51 -3.90 -4.12 -4.10
N ILE A 52 -4.46 -5.15 -3.46
CA ILE A 52 -3.91 -6.52 -3.46
C ILE A 52 -4.91 -7.47 -4.11
N GLY A 53 -4.43 -8.19 -5.13
CA GLY A 53 -5.16 -9.27 -5.78
C GLY A 53 -4.89 -10.60 -5.09
N LEU A 54 -5.94 -11.31 -4.67
CA LEU A 54 -5.91 -12.63 -4.04
C LEU A 54 -6.57 -13.69 -4.95
N THR A 55 -6.02 -14.90 -5.02
CA THR A 55 -6.68 -16.03 -5.69
C THR A 55 -7.66 -16.76 -4.79
N GLU A 56 -8.83 -17.10 -5.35
CA GLU A 56 -9.99 -17.69 -4.64
C GLU A 56 -9.74 -19.09 -4.05
N ARG A 57 -8.85 -19.88 -4.65
CA ARG A 57 -8.69 -21.31 -4.27
C ARG A 57 -7.65 -21.56 -3.20
N GLU A 58 -6.72 -20.63 -3.00
CA GLU A 58 -5.52 -20.88 -2.19
C GLU A 58 -5.17 -19.71 -1.28
N HIS A 59 -6.01 -18.67 -1.23
CA HIS A 59 -5.69 -17.39 -0.62
C HIS A 59 -4.26 -16.98 -0.96
N ARG A 60 -3.91 -16.88 -2.25
CA ARG A 60 -2.56 -16.46 -2.64
C ARG A 60 -2.58 -15.04 -3.15
N ALA A 61 -1.69 -14.19 -2.63
CA ALA A 61 -1.50 -12.85 -3.17
C ALA A 61 -0.67 -12.94 -4.46
N VAL A 62 -1.18 -12.34 -5.54
CA VAL A 62 -0.62 -12.45 -6.90
C VAL A 62 -0.19 -11.10 -7.48
N SER A 63 -0.72 -10.01 -6.93
CA SER A 63 -0.32 -8.67 -7.35
C SER A 63 -0.53 -7.67 -6.21
N MET A 64 0.39 -6.73 -6.08
CA MET A 64 0.25 -5.57 -5.22
C MET A 64 0.52 -4.30 -6.02
N ILE A 65 -0.36 -3.32 -5.87
CA ILE A 65 -0.22 -1.99 -6.45
C ILE A 65 -0.34 -0.99 -5.30
N CYS A 66 0.70 -0.17 -5.12
CA CYS A 66 0.70 0.94 -4.16
C CYS A 66 0.77 2.26 -4.91
N GLY A 67 -0.10 3.19 -4.56
CA GLY A 67 -0.17 4.54 -5.11
C GLY A 67 -0.38 5.57 -3.99
N ILE A 68 0.14 6.77 -4.22
CA ILE A 68 -0.19 7.95 -3.44
C ILE A 68 -0.60 9.03 -4.42
N GLU A 69 -1.75 9.62 -4.19
CA GLU A 69 -2.23 10.75 -4.98
C GLU A 69 -2.45 11.93 -4.04
N PRO A 70 -1.74 13.06 -4.22
CA PRO A 70 -2.01 14.26 -3.45
C PRO A 70 -3.46 14.70 -3.65
N GLN A 71 -4.16 14.94 -2.54
CA GLN A 71 -5.52 15.46 -2.57
C GLN A 71 -5.46 16.94 -2.19
N TYR A 72 -6.17 17.78 -2.95
CA TYR A 72 -6.39 19.19 -2.59
C TYR A 72 -5.11 20.03 -2.36
N THR A 73 -4.03 19.77 -3.12
CA THR A 73 -2.78 20.57 -3.02
C THR A 73 -2.26 21.01 -4.39
N ASP A 74 -1.94 22.30 -4.49
CA ASP A 74 -1.22 22.89 -5.62
C ASP A 74 0.31 22.70 -5.48
N MET A 75 0.78 22.08 -4.40
CA MET A 75 2.19 21.87 -4.16
C MET A 75 2.67 20.60 -4.87
N PRO A 76 3.81 20.66 -5.59
CA PRO A 76 4.33 19.52 -6.32
C PRO A 76 4.90 18.51 -5.33
N VAL A 77 4.53 17.25 -5.50
CA VAL A 77 5.08 16.12 -4.75
C VAL A 77 6.17 15.48 -5.59
N ARG A 78 7.33 15.25 -5.00
CA ARG A 78 8.41 14.49 -5.61
C ARG A 78 8.61 13.20 -4.84
N VAL A 79 8.51 12.08 -5.54
CA VAL A 79 8.93 10.79 -5.01
C VAL A 79 10.42 10.61 -5.29
N THR A 80 11.20 10.38 -4.26
CA THR A 80 12.63 10.07 -4.31
C THR A 80 12.83 8.57 -4.12
N GLY A 81 13.77 8.00 -4.88
CA GLY A 81 14.06 6.56 -4.85
C GLY A 81 13.23 5.72 -5.83
N ASN A 82 13.46 4.41 -5.80
CA ASN A 82 12.89 3.46 -6.75
C ASN A 82 11.69 2.73 -6.13
N MET A 83 10.49 2.95 -6.69
CA MET A 83 9.26 2.34 -6.21
C MET A 83 9.26 0.81 -6.34
N GLY A 84 9.84 0.25 -7.40
CA GLY A 84 9.96 -1.20 -7.55
C GLY A 84 10.84 -1.83 -6.46
N LYS A 85 11.94 -1.16 -6.09
CA LYS A 85 12.81 -1.59 -4.99
C LYS A 85 12.08 -1.50 -3.64
N ALA A 86 11.40 -0.40 -3.38
CA ALA A 86 10.60 -0.18 -2.18
C ALA A 86 9.53 -1.28 -2.00
N VAL A 87 8.78 -1.57 -3.06
CA VAL A 87 7.81 -2.68 -3.08
C VAL A 87 8.51 -4.01 -2.79
N GLY A 88 9.67 -4.27 -3.41
CA GLY A 88 10.48 -5.46 -3.14
C GLY A 88 10.90 -5.62 -1.66
N GLU A 89 11.16 -4.51 -0.97
CA GLU A 89 11.54 -4.51 0.46
C GLU A 89 10.35 -4.77 1.40
N ILE A 90 9.14 -4.38 1.01
CA ILE A 90 7.91 -4.55 1.82
C ILE A 90 7.19 -5.87 1.55
N LEU A 91 7.35 -6.44 0.35
CA LEU A 91 6.79 -7.73 -0.01
C LEU A 91 7.07 -8.84 1.04
N PRO A 92 8.29 -9.01 1.58
CA PRO A 92 8.54 -9.98 2.65
C PRO A 92 7.73 -9.74 3.93
N VAL A 93 7.50 -8.48 4.31
CA VAL A 93 6.71 -8.13 5.51
C VAL A 93 5.24 -8.53 5.31
N LEU A 94 4.70 -8.19 4.14
CA LEU A 94 3.34 -8.56 3.76
C LEU A 94 3.18 -10.08 3.66
N ASN A 95 4.17 -10.76 3.07
CA ASN A 95 4.17 -12.22 2.94
C ASN A 95 4.20 -12.90 4.30
N ASN A 96 5.01 -12.41 5.24
CA ASN A 96 5.03 -12.96 6.60
C ASN A 96 3.71 -12.75 7.33
N PHE A 97 3.11 -11.55 7.22
CA PHE A 97 1.79 -11.28 7.78
C PHE A 97 0.74 -12.21 7.18
N LEU A 98 0.66 -12.27 5.85
CA LEU A 98 -0.30 -13.10 5.13
C LEU A 98 -0.12 -14.59 5.45
N SER A 99 1.12 -15.06 5.55
CA SER A 99 1.42 -16.44 5.93
C SER A 99 0.88 -16.79 7.32
N SER A 100 0.80 -15.82 8.24
CA SER A 100 0.21 -16.04 9.57
C SER A 100 -1.31 -16.31 9.51
N TYR A 101 -1.98 -15.87 8.44
CA TYR A 101 -3.39 -16.15 8.12
C TYR A 101 -3.55 -17.33 7.14
N GLY A 102 -2.47 -18.06 6.82
CA GLY A 102 -2.49 -19.18 5.86
C GLY A 102 -2.47 -18.76 4.40
N VAL A 103 -2.19 -17.49 4.10
CA VAL A 103 -2.14 -16.91 2.75
C VAL A 103 -0.70 -17.02 2.21
N VAL A 104 -0.51 -17.60 1.02
CA VAL A 104 0.84 -17.87 0.46
C VAL A 104 1.13 -16.96 -0.74
N TYR A 105 2.29 -16.33 -0.82
CA TYR A 105 2.72 -15.55 -2.00
C TYR A 105 3.60 -16.41 -2.90
N VAL A 106 3.35 -16.45 -4.22
CA VAL A 106 4.10 -17.28 -5.19
C VAL A 106 4.64 -16.40 -6.32
#